data_AF-A0A2A2QN19-F1
#
_entry.id   AF-A0A2A2QN19-F1
#
_cell.length_a   1.000
_cell.length_b   1.000
_cell.length_c   1.000
_cell.angle_alpha   90.00
_cell.angle_beta   90.00
_cell.angle_gamma   90.00
#
_symmetry.space_group_name_H-M   'P 1'
#
loop_
_entity.id
_entity.type
_entity.pdbx_description
1 polymer ?
#
loop_
_entity_poly.entity_id
_entity_poly.type
_entity_poly.pdbx_seq_one_letter_code
_entity_poly.pdbx_strand_id
1 'polypeptide(L)'
;MTEEIFDVVDDRDRIISRQTRREVHLRGLKHRAVHVLVFNQRGELFLQKRSFKKDTFPGAWDSSASGHLDAGENYDTCAVRELREEIGLVVPRCPKRQFKIDACEETGREFVWVYRCDANGPFRLNQEELECGAFFKPDHINRWMAERPRDFADAFRLVWKYFLNPPAPKPAKARPVAKPSPAKPAPRPSRKAPTPVRKQVKSTVPTTKTAPPKKVKQKVRSAKRSAPKPSRRSPRPPVRTPAKRRPSKPARKVRR
;
A
#
# COMPACT_ATOMS: atom_id res chain seq x y z
N MET A 1 -16.22 -16.67 -6.45
CA MET A 1 -15.35 -15.63 -5.87
C MET A 1 -14.06 -16.31 -5.46
N THR A 2 -12.92 -15.81 -5.91
CA THR A 2 -11.61 -16.28 -5.45
C THR A 2 -11.52 -16.03 -3.95
N GLU A 3 -11.13 -17.04 -3.19
CA GLU A 3 -11.02 -16.92 -1.74
C GLU A 3 -9.74 -16.15 -1.40
N GLU A 4 -9.86 -15.02 -0.70
CA GLU A 4 -8.71 -14.24 -0.21
C GLU A 4 -7.91 -15.07 0.81
N ILE A 5 -6.59 -15.12 0.64
CA ILE A 5 -5.68 -15.85 1.52
C ILE A 5 -4.75 -14.85 2.20
N PHE A 6 -4.69 -14.88 3.53
CA PHE A 6 -3.84 -14.01 4.32
C PHE A 6 -2.69 -14.78 4.95
N ASP A 7 -1.56 -14.10 5.17
CA ASP A 7 -0.51 -14.60 6.06
C ASP A 7 -0.97 -14.44 7.53
N VAL A 8 -1.01 -15.56 8.25
CA VAL A 8 -1.21 -15.58 9.71
C VAL A 8 0.13 -15.37 10.39
N VAL A 9 0.15 -14.52 11.41
CA VAL A 9 1.37 -14.10 12.11
C VAL A 9 1.34 -14.37 13.61
N ASP A 10 2.52 -14.43 14.22
CA ASP A 10 2.67 -14.48 15.67
C ASP A 10 2.68 -13.09 16.33
N ASP A 11 2.90 -13.05 17.65
CA ASP A 11 2.99 -11.81 18.46
C ASP A 11 4.15 -10.88 18.07
N ARG A 12 5.06 -11.34 17.20
CA ARG A 12 6.22 -10.60 16.71
C ARG A 12 6.08 -10.24 15.23
N ASP A 13 4.88 -10.37 14.68
CA ASP A 13 4.59 -10.15 13.26
C ASP A 13 5.43 -11.04 12.33
N ARG A 14 5.72 -12.28 12.74
CA ARG A 14 6.37 -13.29 11.90
C ARG A 14 5.33 -14.22 11.32
N ILE A 15 5.40 -14.49 10.02
CA ILE A 15 4.49 -15.39 9.33
C ILE A 15 4.67 -16.80 9.90
N ILE A 16 3.57 -17.46 10.28
CA ILE A 16 3.54 -18.83 10.80
C ILE A 16 2.70 -19.79 9.95
N SER A 17 1.69 -19.28 9.25
CA SER A 17 0.86 -20.06 8.32
C SER A 17 0.12 -19.15 7.35
N ARG A 18 -0.71 -19.74 6.49
CA ARG A 18 -1.63 -19.03 5.58
C ARG A 18 -3.00 -19.64 5.71
N GLN A 19 -4.03 -18.80 5.82
CA GLN A 19 -5.42 -19.24 5.95
C GLN A 19 -6.31 -18.33 5.12
N THR A 20 -7.53 -18.77 4.86
CA THR A 20 -8.50 -17.95 4.15
C THR A 20 -8.98 -16.82 5.03
N ARG A 21 -9.38 -15.68 4.44
CA ARG A 21 -9.96 -14.53 5.18
C ARG A 21 -11.03 -14.97 6.18
N ARG A 22 -11.91 -15.86 5.72
CA ARG A 22 -12.99 -16.41 6.56
C ARG A 22 -12.45 -17.11 7.78
N GLU A 23 -11.45 -17.98 7.63
CA GLU A 23 -10.85 -18.72 8.74
C GLU A 23 -10.07 -17.81 9.69
N VAL A 24 -9.36 -16.80 9.16
CA VAL A 24 -8.63 -15.81 9.96
C VAL A 24 -9.57 -15.06 10.88
N HIS A 25 -10.65 -14.50 10.35
CA HIS A 25 -11.63 -13.77 11.14
C HIS A 25 -12.42 -14.68 12.08
N LEU A 26 -12.83 -15.87 11.62
CA LEU A 26 -13.60 -16.83 12.44
C LEU A 26 -12.81 -17.30 13.68
N ARG A 27 -11.49 -17.51 13.53
CA ARG A 27 -10.63 -18.01 14.60
C ARG A 27 -9.89 -16.90 15.36
N GLY A 28 -10.11 -15.63 15.00
CA GLY A 28 -9.41 -14.49 15.61
C GLY A 28 -7.89 -14.55 15.45
N LEU A 29 -7.41 -15.09 14.32
CA LEU A 29 -5.99 -15.24 14.05
C LEU A 29 -5.35 -13.88 13.77
N LYS A 30 -4.13 -13.69 14.25
CA LYS A 30 -3.39 -12.46 13.99
C LYS A 30 -2.95 -12.43 12.54
N HIS A 31 -3.19 -11.30 11.90
CA HIS A 31 -2.87 -11.08 10.49
C HIS A 31 -2.45 -9.61 10.32
N ARG A 32 -2.33 -9.15 9.08
CA ARG A 32 -1.74 -7.85 8.75
C ARG A 32 -2.69 -7.00 7.94
N ALA A 33 -2.68 -5.71 8.23
CA ALA A 33 -3.42 -4.71 7.48
C ALA A 33 -2.63 -3.39 7.36
N VAL A 34 -3.15 -2.48 6.54
CA VAL A 34 -2.67 -1.12 6.40
C VAL A 34 -3.80 -0.13 6.59
N HIS A 35 -3.46 1.05 7.08
CA HIS A 35 -4.34 2.22 7.07
C HIS A 35 -3.60 3.39 6.41
N VAL A 36 -4.22 4.05 5.46
CA VAL A 36 -3.67 5.23 4.78
C VAL A 36 -4.51 6.45 5.09
N LEU A 37 -3.86 7.50 5.56
CA LEU A 37 -4.45 8.81 5.83
C LEU A 37 -4.04 9.80 4.72
N VAL A 38 -5.01 10.20 3.90
CA VAL A 38 -4.85 11.10 2.76
C VAL A 38 -5.24 12.52 3.18
N PHE A 39 -4.27 13.43 3.20
CA PHE A 39 -4.49 14.84 3.50
C PHE A 39 -4.49 15.68 2.22
N ASN A 40 -5.40 16.64 2.13
CA ASN A 40 -5.34 17.64 1.06
C ASN A 40 -4.40 18.80 1.41
N GLN A 41 -4.21 19.73 0.46
CA GLN A 41 -3.35 20.90 0.67
C GLN A 41 -3.85 21.87 1.76
N ARG A 42 -5.12 21.74 2.18
CA ARG A 42 -5.70 22.51 3.30
C ARG A 42 -5.49 21.84 4.66
N GLY A 43 -4.82 20.68 4.70
CA GLY A 43 -4.62 19.89 5.92
C GLY A 43 -5.89 19.15 6.38
N GLU A 44 -6.90 19.00 5.52
CA GLU A 44 -8.09 18.21 5.82
C GLU A 44 -7.83 16.74 5.47
N LEU A 45 -8.33 15.83 6.30
CA LEU A 45 -8.22 14.39 6.11
C LEU A 45 -9.41 13.87 5.31
N PHE A 46 -9.16 13.09 4.27
CA PHE A 46 -10.19 12.34 3.57
C PHE A 46 -10.63 11.15 4.42
N LEU A 47 -11.92 11.04 4.73
CA LEU A 47 -12.48 9.84 5.34
C LEU A 47 -13.39 9.16 4.34
N GLN A 48 -13.45 7.84 4.40
CA GLN A 48 -14.39 7.05 3.63
C GLN A 48 -15.50 6.52 4.53
N LYS A 49 -16.72 6.47 4.00
CA LYS A 49 -17.84 5.81 4.65
C LYS A 49 -17.97 4.42 4.05
N ARG A 50 -17.75 3.40 4.86
CA ARG A 50 -17.78 1.98 4.46
C ARG A 50 -19.14 1.62 3.87
N SER A 51 -19.15 0.84 2.79
CA SER A 51 -20.37 0.29 2.21
C SER A 51 -21.13 -0.55 3.25
N PHE A 52 -22.46 -0.53 3.16
CA PHE A 52 -23.31 -1.38 3.99
C PHE A 52 -23.17 -2.88 3.68
N LYS A 53 -22.47 -3.23 2.58
CA LYS A 53 -22.19 -4.62 2.19
C LYS A 53 -20.99 -5.21 2.92
N LYS A 54 -20.19 -4.41 3.65
CA LYS A 54 -19.00 -4.88 4.36
C LYS A 54 -19.39 -5.79 5.53
N ASP A 55 -18.58 -6.83 5.74
CA ASP A 55 -18.69 -7.78 6.86
C ASP A 55 -18.42 -7.12 8.22
N THR A 56 -17.62 -6.06 8.22
CA THR A 56 -17.13 -5.35 9.40
C THR A 56 -17.42 -3.86 9.30
N PHE A 57 -18.01 -3.31 10.36
CA PHE A 57 -18.37 -1.89 10.51
C PHE A 57 -19.14 -1.29 9.30
N PRO A 58 -20.24 -1.90 8.83
CA PRO A 58 -21.00 -1.38 7.70
C PRO A 58 -21.53 0.03 8.00
N GLY A 59 -21.33 0.98 7.07
CA GLY A 59 -21.79 2.36 7.21
C GLY A 59 -20.96 3.26 8.13
N ALA A 60 -19.91 2.73 8.77
CA ALA A 60 -19.01 3.51 9.62
C ALA A 60 -18.01 4.33 8.78
N TRP A 61 -17.52 5.43 9.34
CA TRP A 61 -16.42 6.22 8.80
C TRP A 61 -15.07 5.61 9.18
N ASP A 62 -14.16 5.58 8.22
CA ASP A 62 -12.85 4.93 8.34
C ASP A 62 -11.76 5.79 7.70
N SER A 63 -10.53 5.28 7.76
CA SER A 63 -9.34 5.84 7.11
C SER A 63 -9.55 6.04 5.62
N SER A 64 -8.73 6.87 4.98
CA SER A 64 -8.90 7.21 3.56
C SER A 64 -8.82 6.00 2.64
N ALA A 65 -8.00 5.02 3.00
CA ALA A 65 -8.03 3.66 2.47
C ALA A 65 -7.50 2.70 3.54
N SER A 66 -8.01 1.46 3.57
CA SER A 66 -7.59 0.45 4.53
C SER A 66 -7.88 -0.95 4.04
N GLY A 67 -6.96 -1.89 4.24
CA GLY A 67 -7.21 -3.27 3.84
C GLY A 67 -6.14 -4.25 4.31
N HIS A 68 -6.40 -5.52 4.04
CA HIS A 68 -5.54 -6.62 4.46
C HIS A 68 -4.43 -6.85 3.44
N LEU A 69 -3.31 -7.41 3.92
CA LEU A 69 -2.27 -7.91 3.04
C LEU A 69 -2.68 -9.28 2.49
N ASP A 70 -2.54 -9.46 1.18
CA ASP A 70 -2.58 -10.79 0.58
C ASP A 70 -1.38 -11.63 1.05
N ALA A 71 -1.50 -12.96 0.98
CA ALA A 71 -0.41 -13.87 1.32
C ALA A 71 0.87 -13.57 0.52
N GLY A 72 1.97 -13.27 1.22
CA GLY A 72 3.24 -12.89 0.62
C GLY A 72 3.34 -11.42 0.19
N GLU A 73 2.28 -10.62 0.32
CA GLU A 73 2.31 -9.18 0.10
C GLU A 73 3.04 -8.48 1.26
N ASN A 74 3.69 -7.36 0.96
CA ASN A 74 4.27 -6.49 1.98
C ASN A 74 3.39 -5.24 2.19
N TYR A 75 3.54 -4.60 3.36
CA TYR A 75 2.71 -3.45 3.74
C TYR A 75 2.78 -2.28 2.75
N ASP A 76 3.94 -2.01 2.14
CA ASP A 76 4.08 -0.86 1.23
C ASP A 76 3.35 -1.09 -0.09
N THR A 77 3.40 -2.32 -0.61
CA THR A 77 2.65 -2.73 -1.79
C THR A 77 1.15 -2.72 -1.52
N CYS A 78 0.72 -3.26 -0.38
CA CYS A 78 -0.67 -3.24 0.05
C CYS A 78 -1.21 -1.81 0.16
N ALA A 79 -0.49 -0.89 0.82
CA ALA A 79 -0.92 0.51 0.96
C ALA A 79 -1.12 1.22 -0.40
N VAL A 80 -0.28 0.93 -1.40
CA VAL A 80 -0.44 1.46 -2.76
C VAL A 80 -1.62 0.81 -3.49
N ARG A 81 -1.81 -0.50 -3.31
CA ARG A 81 -2.91 -1.27 -3.89
C ARG A 81 -4.26 -0.78 -3.37
N GLU A 82 -4.43 -0.68 -2.05
CA GLU A 82 -5.68 -0.25 -1.41
C GLU A 82 -6.07 1.19 -1.79
N LEU A 83 -5.11 2.12 -1.84
CA LEU A 83 -5.38 3.48 -2.34
C LEU A 83 -5.97 3.49 -3.75
N ARG A 84 -5.49 2.59 -4.61
CA ARG A 84 -5.98 2.47 -5.98
C ARG A 84 -7.33 1.78 -6.03
N GLU A 85 -7.52 0.72 -5.26
CA GLU A 85 -8.72 -0.14 -5.31
C GLU A 85 -9.93 0.51 -4.65
N GLU A 86 -9.77 1.16 -3.49
CA GLU A 86 -10.90 1.74 -2.75
C GLU A 86 -11.27 3.13 -3.28
N ILE A 87 -10.27 4.02 -3.43
CA ILE A 87 -10.51 5.44 -3.74
C ILE A 87 -9.99 5.90 -5.10
N GLY A 88 -9.43 4.98 -5.90
CA GLY A 88 -8.93 5.28 -7.25
C GLY A 88 -7.69 6.18 -7.28
N LEU A 89 -6.99 6.37 -6.15
CA LEU A 89 -5.84 7.24 -6.06
C LEU A 89 -4.57 6.51 -6.51
N VAL A 90 -4.04 6.91 -7.66
CA VAL A 90 -2.75 6.40 -8.15
C VAL A 90 -1.63 7.30 -7.64
N VAL A 91 -0.76 6.73 -6.82
CA VAL A 91 0.42 7.42 -6.27
C VAL A 91 1.70 6.98 -6.98
N PRO A 92 2.62 7.90 -7.32
CA PRO A 92 3.86 7.55 -8.02
C PRO A 92 4.89 6.85 -7.12
N ARG A 93 4.69 6.90 -5.79
CA ARG A 93 5.56 6.35 -4.77
C ARG A 93 4.72 5.84 -3.60
N CYS A 94 5.28 4.90 -2.83
CA CYS A 94 4.66 4.45 -1.59
C CYS A 94 4.41 5.65 -0.64
N PRO A 95 3.22 5.73 -0.02
CA PRO A 95 2.94 6.68 1.05
C PRO A 95 3.98 6.62 2.19
N LYS A 96 4.10 7.69 2.97
CA LYS A 96 5.08 7.77 4.05
C LYS A 96 4.59 7.01 5.28
N ARG A 97 5.29 5.94 5.69
CA ARG A 97 5.07 5.25 6.97
C ARG A 97 5.14 6.24 8.13
N GLN A 98 4.16 6.18 9.03
CA GLN A 98 4.11 6.99 10.26
C GLN A 98 4.51 6.15 11.46
N PHE A 99 3.72 5.12 11.76
CA PHE A 99 3.92 4.23 12.90
C PHE A 99 3.24 2.89 12.65
N LYS A 100 3.49 1.94 13.54
CA LYS A 100 2.89 0.60 13.51
C LYS A 100 2.15 0.33 14.82
N ILE A 101 0.95 -0.23 14.71
CA ILE A 101 0.14 -0.72 15.81
C ILE A 101 0.28 -2.25 15.87
N ASP A 102 0.51 -2.78 17.07
CA ASP A 102 0.53 -4.24 17.27
C ASP A 102 -0.91 -4.78 17.30
N ALA A 103 -1.10 -6.03 16.89
CA ALA A 103 -2.41 -6.68 16.91
C ALA A 103 -3.09 -6.63 18.29
N CYS A 104 -4.25 -5.98 18.35
CA CYS A 104 -5.12 -5.89 19.53
C CYS A 104 -6.58 -6.11 19.13
N GLU A 105 -7.51 -5.99 20.09
CA GLU A 105 -8.94 -6.22 19.83
C GLU A 105 -9.52 -5.11 18.94
N GLU A 106 -9.14 -3.86 19.18
CA GLU A 106 -9.61 -2.70 18.42
C GLU A 106 -9.16 -2.72 16.96
N THR A 107 -8.05 -3.39 16.65
CA THR A 107 -7.59 -3.62 15.27
C THR A 107 -8.10 -4.94 14.69
N GLY A 108 -9.06 -5.63 15.31
CA GLY A 108 -9.53 -6.92 14.79
C GLY A 108 -8.45 -8.01 14.75
N ARG A 109 -7.46 -7.93 15.64
CA ARG A 109 -6.26 -8.80 15.69
C ARG A 109 -5.25 -8.52 14.58
N GLU A 110 -5.27 -7.34 13.98
CA GLU A 110 -4.37 -6.95 12.89
C GLU A 110 -3.13 -6.21 13.40
N PHE A 111 -1.96 -6.58 12.90
CA PHE A 111 -0.81 -5.67 12.87
C PHE A 111 -1.02 -4.63 11.78
N VAL A 112 -1.04 -3.35 12.16
CA VAL A 112 -1.39 -2.26 11.25
C VAL A 112 -0.20 -1.34 11.06
N TRP A 113 0.25 -1.19 9.81
CA TRP A 113 1.09 -0.05 9.44
C TRP A 113 0.21 1.13 9.02
N VAL A 114 0.46 2.29 9.64
CA VAL A 114 -0.23 3.54 9.32
C VAL A 114 0.64 4.39 8.41
N TYR A 115 0.05 4.88 7.33
CA TYR A 115 0.69 5.68 6.30
C TYR A 115 0.05 7.05 6.17
N ARG A 116 0.86 8.02 5.73
CA ARG A 116 0.39 9.33 5.30
C ARG A 116 0.62 9.53 3.81
N CYS A 117 -0.39 10.04 3.13
CA CYS A 117 -0.33 10.49 1.75
C CYS A 117 -0.87 11.92 1.68
N ASP A 118 -0.29 12.78 0.84
CA ASP A 118 -0.83 14.12 0.59
C ASP A 118 -1.35 14.18 -0.86
N ALA A 119 -2.66 14.36 -1.04
CA ALA A 119 -3.33 14.39 -2.34
C ALA A 119 -4.69 15.12 -2.28
N ASN A 120 -5.04 15.84 -3.35
CA ASN A 120 -6.36 16.46 -3.51
C ASN A 120 -7.35 15.61 -4.34
N GLY A 121 -6.92 14.43 -4.78
CA GLY A 121 -7.60 13.63 -5.81
C GLY A 121 -7.00 13.83 -7.21
N PRO A 122 -7.73 13.49 -8.29
CA PRO A 122 -9.14 13.06 -8.28
C PRO A 122 -9.32 11.69 -7.63
N PHE A 123 -10.46 11.49 -6.95
CA PHE A 123 -10.86 10.20 -6.41
C PHE A 123 -11.92 9.56 -7.30
N ARG A 124 -11.83 8.25 -7.45
CA ARG A 124 -12.83 7.41 -8.11
C ARG A 124 -13.17 6.29 -7.15
N LEU A 125 -14.18 6.53 -6.32
CA LEU A 125 -14.55 5.62 -5.25
C LEU A 125 -15.14 4.34 -5.82
N ASN A 126 -14.68 3.20 -5.32
CA ASN A 126 -15.29 1.91 -5.61
C ASN A 126 -16.58 1.76 -4.79
N GLN A 127 -17.71 1.67 -5.48
CA GLN A 127 -19.05 1.58 -4.87
C GLN A 127 -19.34 0.22 -4.22
N GLU A 128 -18.53 -0.80 -4.50
CA GLU A 128 -18.64 -2.07 -3.79
C GLU A 128 -18.08 -1.94 -2.37
N GLU A 129 -17.02 -1.14 -2.23
CA GLU A 129 -16.28 -0.92 -0.99
C GLU A 129 -16.88 0.22 -0.15
N LEU A 130 -17.33 1.30 -0.81
CA LEU A 130 -17.62 2.58 -0.17
C LEU A 130 -18.99 3.14 -0.57
N GLU A 131 -19.66 3.74 0.41
CA GLU A 131 -20.89 4.53 0.18
C GLU A 131 -20.53 5.93 -0.33
N CYS A 132 -19.58 6.60 0.34
CA CYS A 132 -19.10 7.93 -0.04
C CYS A 132 -17.75 8.24 0.63
N GLY A 133 -17.18 9.41 0.32
CA GLY A 133 -16.00 9.92 1.02
C GLY A 133 -15.91 11.44 0.94
N ALA A 134 -15.29 12.05 1.94
CA ALA A 134 -15.21 13.50 2.05
C ALA A 134 -13.99 13.96 2.87
N PHE A 135 -13.55 15.19 2.61
CA PHE A 135 -12.52 15.84 3.41
C PHE A 135 -13.12 16.50 4.65
N PHE A 136 -12.48 16.28 5.79
CA PHE A 136 -12.86 16.87 7.07
C PHE A 136 -11.65 17.53 7.74
N LYS A 137 -11.88 18.65 8.41
CA LYS A 137 -10.86 19.28 9.26
C LYS A 137 -10.56 18.38 10.46
N PRO A 138 -9.29 18.23 10.87
CA PRO A 138 -8.94 17.44 12.06
C PRO A 138 -9.76 17.79 13.30
N ASP A 139 -9.97 19.08 13.59
CA ASP A 139 -10.77 19.52 14.74
C ASP A 139 -12.25 19.09 14.67
N HIS A 140 -12.79 18.98 13.46
CA HIS A 140 -14.13 18.45 13.27
C HIS A 140 -14.17 16.96 13.57
N ILE A 141 -13.20 16.19 13.07
CA ILE A 141 -13.08 14.76 13.35
C ILE A 141 -12.95 14.54 14.87
N ASN A 142 -12.14 15.35 15.55
CA ASN A 142 -11.95 15.26 17.01
C ASN A 142 -13.26 15.43 17.78
N ARG A 143 -14.03 16.49 17.47
CA ARG A 143 -15.33 16.74 18.11
C ARG A 143 -16.36 15.66 17.77
N TRP A 144 -16.44 15.28 16.49
CA TRP A 144 -17.36 14.26 16.03
C TRP A 144 -17.08 12.91 16.71
N MET A 145 -15.82 12.51 16.81
CA MET A 145 -15.42 11.26 17.48
C MET A 145 -15.67 11.29 18.99
N ALA A 146 -15.55 12.46 19.64
CA ALA A 146 -15.87 12.61 21.05
C ALA A 146 -17.40 12.51 21.32
N GLU A 147 -18.22 13.09 20.45
CA GLU A 147 -19.68 13.11 20.59
C GLU A 147 -20.34 11.80 20.13
N ARG A 148 -19.84 11.21 19.04
CA ARG A 148 -20.44 10.06 18.35
C ARG A 148 -19.38 9.05 17.91
N PRO A 149 -18.66 8.41 18.85
CA PRO A 149 -17.58 7.49 18.52
C PRO A 149 -18.03 6.29 17.66
N ARG A 150 -19.28 5.85 17.81
CA ARG A 150 -19.84 4.71 17.06
C ARG A 150 -20.07 4.99 15.57
N ASP A 151 -19.98 6.25 15.13
CA ASP A 151 -20.02 6.57 13.70
C ASP A 151 -18.72 6.15 12.99
N PHE A 152 -17.67 5.77 13.72
CA PHE A 152 -16.35 5.42 13.19
C PHE A 152 -15.99 3.95 13.45
N ALA A 153 -15.22 3.36 12.53
CA ALA A 153 -14.62 2.05 12.74
C ALA A 153 -13.64 2.06 13.92
N ASP A 154 -13.61 0.97 14.70
CA ASP A 154 -12.82 0.90 15.93
C ASP A 154 -11.32 1.05 15.69
N ALA A 155 -10.82 0.41 14.64
CA ALA A 155 -9.43 0.54 14.21
C ALA A 155 -9.09 2.00 13.86
N PHE A 156 -9.97 2.70 13.16
CA PHE A 156 -9.77 4.11 12.84
C PHE A 156 -9.71 5.00 14.09
N ARG A 157 -10.56 4.76 15.09
CA ARG A 157 -10.50 5.52 16.36
C ARG A 157 -9.13 5.40 17.02
N LEU A 158 -8.57 4.19 17.03
CA LEU A 158 -7.22 3.94 17.57
C LEU A 158 -6.13 4.58 16.71
N VAL A 159 -6.21 4.42 15.38
CA VAL A 159 -5.27 5.03 14.42
C VAL A 159 -5.26 6.55 14.58
N TRP A 160 -6.43 7.19 14.66
CA TRP A 160 -6.54 8.63 14.79
C TRP A 160 -5.98 9.14 16.12
N LYS A 161 -6.27 8.44 17.23
CA LYS A 161 -5.69 8.73 18.53
C LYS A 161 -4.15 8.73 18.50
N TYR A 162 -3.55 7.71 17.88
CA TYR A 162 -2.09 7.61 17.76
C TYR A 162 -1.50 8.54 16.71
N PHE A 163 -2.26 8.92 15.68
CA PHE A 163 -1.81 9.92 14.72
C PHE A 163 -1.67 11.30 15.37
N LEU A 164 -2.61 11.67 16.25
CA LEU A 164 -2.54 12.92 17.01
C LEU A 164 -1.49 12.87 18.13
N ASN A 165 -1.35 11.71 18.77
CA ASN A 165 -0.42 11.49 19.86
C ASN A 165 0.44 10.25 19.57
N PRO A 166 1.51 10.40 18.77
CA PRO A 166 2.35 9.28 18.37
C PRO A 166 2.88 8.54 19.61
N PRO A 167 2.75 7.20 19.67
CA PRO A 167 3.35 6.46 20.75
C PRO A 167 4.86 6.65 20.71
N ALA A 168 5.49 6.72 21.88
CA ALA A 168 6.94 6.80 21.99
C ALA A 168 7.57 5.68 21.15
N PRO A 169 8.69 5.96 20.44
CA PRO A 169 9.35 4.95 19.61
C PRO A 169 9.65 3.73 20.47
N LYS A 170 9.12 2.56 20.09
CA LYS A 170 9.45 1.32 20.76
C LYS A 170 10.96 1.13 20.66
N PRO A 171 11.68 0.84 21.76
CA PRO A 171 13.10 0.53 21.68
C PRO A 171 13.28 -0.60 20.67
N ALA A 172 14.28 -0.48 19.80
CA ALA A 172 14.59 -1.48 18.80
C ALA A 172 14.74 -2.83 19.51
N LYS A 173 13.76 -3.73 19.34
CA LYS A 173 13.83 -5.08 19.92
C LYS A 173 15.07 -5.74 19.34
N ALA A 174 16.05 -6.04 20.19
CA ALA A 174 17.29 -6.69 19.79
C ALA A 174 16.96 -7.92 18.95
N ARG A 175 17.56 -8.03 17.75
CA ARG A 175 17.47 -9.25 16.96
C ARG A 175 17.95 -10.40 17.87
N PRO A 176 17.19 -11.51 17.99
CA PRO A 176 17.73 -12.67 18.69
C PRO A 176 19.06 -13.04 18.01
N VAL A 177 20.14 -13.02 18.79
CA VAL A 177 21.43 -13.54 18.35
C VAL A 177 21.19 -14.97 17.94
N ALA A 178 21.39 -15.28 16.66
CA ALA A 178 21.33 -16.65 16.18
C ALA A 178 22.32 -17.47 17.03
N LYS A 179 21.83 -18.48 17.75
CA LYS A 179 22.72 -19.44 18.40
C LYS A 179 23.62 -20.02 17.30
N PRO A 180 24.96 -20.09 17.52
CA PRO A 180 25.84 -20.67 16.52
C PRO A 180 25.39 -22.09 16.23
N SER A 181 25.16 -22.37 14.95
CA SER A 181 24.85 -23.71 14.44
C SER A 181 26.00 -24.65 14.84
N PRO A 182 25.73 -25.90 15.27
CA PRO A 182 26.80 -26.84 15.58
C PRO A 182 27.68 -27.04 14.33
N ALA A 183 28.99 -26.95 14.51
CA ALA A 183 29.97 -27.12 13.45
C ALA A 183 29.76 -28.45 12.72
N LYS A 184 29.74 -28.41 11.38
CA LYS A 184 29.79 -29.63 10.56
C LYS A 184 31.05 -30.42 10.93
N PRO A 185 30.97 -31.75 11.10
CA PRO A 185 32.15 -32.57 11.34
C PRO A 185 33.09 -32.51 10.12
N ALA A 186 34.39 -32.43 10.41
CA ALA A 186 35.46 -32.33 9.41
C ALA A 186 35.45 -33.53 8.43
N PRO A 187 35.81 -33.32 7.15
CA PRO A 187 35.92 -34.42 6.19
C PRO A 187 37.11 -35.32 6.55
N ARG A 188 36.86 -36.64 6.51
CA ARG A 188 37.85 -37.69 6.73
C ARG A 188 38.96 -37.61 5.66
N PRO A 189 40.24 -37.79 6.01
CA PRO A 189 41.33 -37.71 5.02
C PRO A 189 41.22 -38.86 4.01
N SER A 190 41.29 -38.51 2.73
CA SER A 190 41.32 -39.44 1.61
C SER A 190 42.65 -40.19 1.58
N ARG A 191 42.57 -41.52 1.42
CA ARG A 191 43.71 -42.43 1.31
C ARG A 191 44.34 -42.22 -0.08
N LYS A 192 45.61 -41.78 -0.14
CA LYS A 192 46.39 -41.64 -1.39
C LYS A 192 46.53 -43.00 -2.08
N ALA A 193 46.15 -43.09 -3.34
CA ALA A 193 46.49 -44.20 -4.23
C ALA A 193 47.90 -43.98 -4.83
N PRO A 194 48.69 -45.05 -5.08
CA PRO A 194 50.02 -44.93 -5.63
C PRO A 194 49.98 -44.64 -7.14
N THR A 195 50.89 -43.78 -7.57
CA THR A 195 51.14 -43.38 -8.96
C THR A 195 51.82 -44.50 -9.74
N PRO A 196 51.46 -44.77 -11.01
CA PRO A 196 52.35 -45.47 -11.92
C PRO A 196 53.04 -44.52 -12.92
N VAL A 197 54.20 -45.01 -13.31
CA VAL A 197 55.31 -44.43 -14.06
C VAL A 197 54.97 -43.91 -15.46
N ARG A 198 55.65 -42.82 -15.82
CA ARG A 198 55.70 -42.07 -17.08
C ARG A 198 56.19 -42.93 -18.28
N LYS A 199 55.48 -42.87 -19.41
CA LYS A 199 56.04 -43.17 -20.74
C LYS A 199 56.01 -41.91 -21.62
N GLN A 200 57.18 -41.59 -22.19
CA GLN A 200 57.42 -40.50 -23.14
C GLN A 200 56.94 -40.90 -24.54
N VAL A 201 56.24 -40.01 -25.25
CA VAL A 201 56.27 -39.93 -26.72
C VAL A 201 56.20 -38.45 -27.15
N LYS A 202 56.87 -38.16 -28.26
CA LYS A 202 57.45 -36.89 -28.73
C LYS A 202 56.47 -35.93 -29.45
N SER A 203 56.81 -34.64 -29.33
CA SER A 203 56.74 -33.52 -30.30
C SER A 203 55.63 -33.43 -31.35
N THR A 204 55.00 -32.26 -31.43
CA THR A 204 55.22 -31.26 -32.51
C THR A 204 54.50 -29.95 -32.17
N VAL A 205 55.13 -28.82 -32.49
CA VAL A 205 54.61 -27.44 -32.42
C VAL A 205 54.28 -27.01 -33.86
N PRO A 206 53.25 -26.18 -34.10
CA PRO A 206 53.61 -24.83 -34.57
C PRO A 206 52.77 -23.68 -33.96
N THR A 207 53.50 -22.59 -33.76
CA THR A 207 53.15 -21.18 -33.55
C THR A 207 52.13 -20.58 -34.53
N THR A 208 51.37 -19.57 -34.08
CA THR A 208 51.18 -18.25 -34.76
C THR A 208 50.37 -17.31 -33.84
N LYS A 209 50.97 -16.21 -33.38
CA LYS A 209 50.93 -14.82 -33.91
C LYS A 209 49.66 -14.02 -33.58
N THR A 210 49.85 -13.13 -32.60
CA THR A 210 49.04 -11.99 -32.18
C THR A 210 48.90 -10.92 -33.29
N ALA A 211 47.73 -10.30 -33.42
CA ALA A 211 47.51 -9.08 -34.22
C ALA A 211 46.64 -8.06 -33.44
N PRO A 212 46.79 -6.73 -33.67
CA PRO A 212 46.31 -5.66 -32.78
C PRO A 212 44.92 -5.10 -33.14
N PRO A 213 44.32 -4.23 -32.29
CA PRO A 213 42.92 -3.83 -32.40
C PRO A 213 42.67 -2.76 -33.47
N LYS A 214 41.54 -2.87 -34.19
CA LYS A 214 41.05 -1.87 -35.13
C LYS A 214 40.24 -0.78 -34.40
N LYS A 215 40.69 0.47 -34.52
CA LYS A 215 39.94 1.70 -34.21
C LYS A 215 38.72 1.81 -35.14
N VAL A 216 37.52 1.99 -34.58
CA VAL A 216 36.34 2.45 -35.34
C VAL A 216 35.94 3.83 -34.82
N LYS A 217 35.87 4.76 -35.78
CA LYS A 217 35.66 6.20 -35.62
C LYS A 217 34.23 6.51 -35.18
N GLN A 218 34.09 7.40 -34.20
CA GLN A 218 32.84 8.11 -33.88
C GLN A 218 32.34 8.87 -35.10
N LYS A 219 31.08 8.65 -35.47
CA LYS A 219 30.36 9.46 -36.46
C LYS A 219 29.39 10.35 -35.70
N VAL A 220 29.78 11.61 -35.52
CA VAL A 220 28.93 12.69 -35.02
C VAL A 220 27.83 12.92 -36.06
N ARG A 221 26.56 12.75 -35.67
CA ARG A 221 25.41 13.25 -36.42
C ARG A 221 24.66 14.25 -35.56
N SER A 222 24.92 15.51 -35.86
CA SER A 222 24.11 16.67 -35.52
C SER A 222 22.75 16.57 -36.24
N ALA A 223 21.66 16.44 -35.48
CA ALA A 223 20.30 16.61 -35.98
C ALA A 223 19.66 17.83 -35.31
N LYS A 224 19.27 18.77 -36.18
CA LYS A 224 18.66 20.07 -35.88
C LYS A 224 17.34 19.91 -35.13
N ARG A 225 17.11 20.86 -34.22
CA ARG A 225 15.84 21.20 -33.56
C ARG A 225 14.72 21.42 -34.58
N SER A 226 13.56 20.85 -34.31
CA SER A 226 12.27 21.22 -34.90
C SER A 226 11.25 21.35 -33.76
N ALA A 227 10.78 22.57 -33.51
CA ALA A 227 9.76 22.86 -32.50
C ALA A 227 8.37 22.43 -33.01
N PRO A 228 7.48 21.88 -32.16
CA PRO A 228 6.11 21.58 -32.54
C PRO A 228 5.22 22.83 -32.52
N LYS A 229 4.47 23.04 -33.61
CA LYS A 229 3.44 24.09 -33.77
C LYS A 229 2.24 23.87 -32.83
N PRO A 230 1.56 24.94 -32.38
CA PRO A 230 0.41 24.82 -31.48
C PRO A 230 -0.84 24.31 -32.23
N SER A 231 -1.52 23.32 -31.63
CA SER A 231 -2.77 22.74 -32.11
C SER A 231 -3.95 23.72 -31.93
N ARG A 232 -4.73 23.91 -32.98
CA ARG A 232 -5.97 24.70 -33.01
C ARG A 232 -6.99 24.18 -32.00
N ARG A 233 -7.51 25.08 -31.16
CA ARG A 233 -8.69 24.88 -30.30
C ARG A 233 -9.95 24.76 -31.16
N SER A 234 -10.73 23.69 -30.94
CA SER A 234 -12.13 23.62 -31.38
C SER A 234 -13.03 24.46 -30.44
N PRO A 235 -14.06 25.15 -30.95
CA PRO A 235 -14.95 25.97 -30.14
C PRO A 235 -15.91 25.11 -29.29
N ARG A 236 -16.09 25.51 -28.02
CA ARG A 236 -17.08 24.95 -27.09
C ARG A 236 -18.50 25.33 -27.51
N PRO A 237 -19.52 24.45 -27.35
CA PRO A 237 -20.92 24.82 -27.48
C PRO A 237 -21.39 25.67 -26.28
N PRO A 238 -22.40 26.54 -26.45
CA PRO A 238 -22.87 27.45 -25.41
C PRO A 238 -23.62 26.73 -24.28
N VAL A 239 -23.35 27.18 -23.05
CA VAL A 239 -23.98 26.73 -21.81
C VAL A 239 -25.41 27.27 -21.74
N ARG A 240 -26.41 26.38 -21.65
CA ARG A 240 -27.79 26.74 -21.31
C ARG A 240 -27.88 27.14 -19.83
N THR A 241 -28.24 28.39 -19.56
CA THR A 241 -28.64 28.87 -18.23
C THR A 241 -30.03 28.33 -17.85
N PRO A 242 -30.25 27.84 -16.61
CA PRO A 242 -31.57 27.41 -16.17
C PRO A 242 -32.49 28.62 -15.90
N ALA A 243 -33.75 28.48 -16.34
CA ALA A 243 -34.80 29.47 -16.18
C ALA A 243 -35.15 29.74 -14.71
N LYS A 244 -35.32 31.02 -14.37
CA LYS A 244 -35.81 31.50 -13.08
C LYS A 244 -37.20 30.92 -12.79
N ARG A 245 -37.33 30.07 -11.77
CA ARG A 245 -38.63 29.69 -11.20
C ARG A 245 -39.26 30.91 -10.51
N ARG A 246 -40.46 31.30 -10.97
CA ARG A 246 -41.35 32.25 -10.27
C ARG A 246 -41.83 31.65 -8.95
N PRO A 247 -41.98 32.45 -7.88
CA PRO A 247 -42.60 31.98 -6.63
C PRO A 247 -44.11 31.81 -6.80
N SER A 248 -44.62 30.67 -6.35
CA SER A 248 -46.05 30.35 -6.23
C SER A 248 -46.68 31.09 -5.04
N LYS A 249 -47.82 31.75 -5.27
CA LYS A 249 -48.66 32.39 -4.25
C LYS A 249 -49.16 31.37 -3.20
N PRO A 250 -49.34 31.78 -1.92
CA PRO A 250 -49.91 30.91 -0.90
C PRO A 250 -51.43 30.70 -1.10
N ALA A 251 -51.86 29.46 -0.90
CA ALA A 251 -53.25 29.04 -0.98
C ALA A 251 -54.10 29.59 0.18
N ARG A 252 -55.31 30.01 -0.19
CA ARG A 252 -56.33 30.59 0.68
C ARG A 252 -56.95 29.49 1.55
N LYS A 253 -56.93 29.69 2.88
CA LYS A 253 -57.70 28.89 3.86
C LYS A 253 -59.18 28.94 3.49
N VAL A 254 -59.82 27.79 3.29
CA VAL A 254 -61.27 27.63 3.33
C VAL A 254 -61.62 26.93 4.63
N ARG A 255 -62.46 27.58 5.43
CA ARG A 255 -63.14 27.03 6.60
C ARG A 255 -64.19 26.02 6.14
N ARG A 256 -64.24 24.86 6.79
CA ARG A 256 -65.42 24.28 7.44
C ARG A 256 -64.98 23.08 8.26
#